data_AF-A0A955W4Q8-F1
#
_entry.id   AF-A0A955W4Q8-F1
#
_cell.length_a   1.000
_cell.length_b   1.000
_cell.length_c   1.000
_cell.angle_alpha   90.00
_cell.angle_beta   90.00
_cell.angle_gamma   90.00
#
_symmetry.space_group_name_H-M   'P 1'
#
loop_
_entity.id
_entity.type
_entity.pdbx_description
1 polymer ?
#
loop_
_entity_poly.entity_id
_entity_poly.type
_entity_poly.pdbx_seq_one_letter_code
_entity_poly.pdbx_strand_id
1 'polypeptide(L)' 'MSKTYNNVPMSEALAESVAKSDAFWNGPKLIGLCFVTLGLAFALLWSMAEGIVGPEFHNNDIGHETHDLQFGQGR' A
#
# COMPACT_ATOMS: atom_id res chain seq x y z
N MET A 1 -34.38 -27.85 -2.65
CA MET A 1 -34.27 -27.35 -1.26
C MET A 1 -34.25 -25.83 -1.29
N SER A 2 -35.40 -25.18 -1.09
CA SER A 2 -35.46 -23.72 -0.91
C SER A 2 -34.77 -23.37 0.41
N LYS A 3 -33.72 -22.55 0.36
CA LYS A 3 -33.15 -21.98 1.58
C LYS A 3 -34.20 -21.05 2.18
N THR A 4 -34.92 -21.54 3.18
CA THR A 4 -35.83 -20.70 3.98
C THR A 4 -34.96 -19.76 4.80
N TYR A 5 -34.93 -18.48 4.42
CA TYR A 5 -34.32 -17.45 5.23
C TYR A 5 -35.20 -17.24 6.45
N ASN A 6 -34.75 -17.75 7.59
CA ASN A 6 -35.37 -17.40 8.86
C ASN A 6 -34.90 -15.99 9.23
N ASN A 7 -35.75 -15.00 8.99
CA ASN A 7 -35.50 -13.63 9.42
C ASN A 7 -35.69 -13.59 10.95
N VAL A 8 -34.61 -13.92 11.67
CA VAL A 8 -34.59 -13.75 13.13
C VAL A 8 -34.67 -12.24 13.39
N PRO A 9 -35.71 -11.76 14.10
CA PRO A 9 -35.79 -10.34 14.43
C PRO A 9 -34.57 -9.94 15.26
N MET A 10 -33.94 -8.85 14.85
CA MET A 10 -32.81 -8.26 15.56
C MET A 10 -33.30 -7.80 16.95
N SER A 11 -32.60 -8.19 18.01
CA SER A 11 -32.95 -7.69 19.35
C SER A 11 -32.71 -6.17 19.42
N GLU A 12 -33.52 -5.46 20.21
CA GLU A 12 -33.44 -4.00 20.30
C GLU A 12 -32.06 -3.52 20.76
N ALA A 13 -31.43 -4.24 21.69
CA ALA A 13 -30.06 -3.97 22.14
C ALA A 13 -29.03 -4.11 21.00
N LEU A 14 -29.21 -5.11 20.12
CA LEU A 14 -28.33 -5.30 18.96
C LEU A 14 -28.58 -4.20 17.92
N ALA A 15 -29.84 -3.82 17.69
CA ALA A 15 -30.20 -2.75 16.76
C ALA A 15 -29.60 -1.40 17.18
N GLU A 16 -29.64 -1.06 18.47
CA GLU A 16 -29.08 0.20 18.98
C GLU A 16 -27.54 0.25 18.87
N SER A 17 -26.87 -0.88 19.16
CA SER A 17 -25.41 -0.97 19.04
C SER A 17 -24.93 -0.90 17.59
N VAL A 18 -25.68 -1.49 16.65
CA VAL A 18 -25.39 -1.39 15.22
C VAL A 18 -25.66 0.02 14.71
N ALA A 19 -26.75 0.67 15.12
CA ALA A 19 -27.05 2.06 14.74
C ALA A 19 -25.96 3.04 15.23
N LYS A 20 -25.46 2.88 16.47
CA LYS A 20 -24.33 3.68 16.98
C LYS A 20 -23.05 3.45 16.19
N SER A 21 -22.77 2.20 15.84
CA SER A 21 -21.56 1.84 15.08
C SER A 21 -21.62 2.38 13.66
N ASP A 22 -22.77 2.26 13.00
CA ASP A 22 -22.99 2.79 11.66
C ASP A 22 -22.87 4.32 11.64
N ALA A 23 -23.48 5.01 12.61
CA ALA A 23 -23.35 6.47 12.76
C ALA A 23 -21.90 6.91 13.07
N PHE A 24 -21.15 6.12 13.82
CA PHE A 24 -19.77 6.42 14.17
C PHE A 24 -18.82 6.28 12.98
N TRP A 25 -18.99 5.23 12.19
CA TRP A 25 -18.14 4.90 11.05
C TRP A 25 -18.62 5.53 9.74
N ASN A 26 -19.82 6.14 9.70
CA ASN A 26 -20.32 6.74 8.47
C ASN A 26 -19.50 7.96 7.99
N GLY A 27 -19.47 8.12 6.66
CA GLY A 27 -18.97 9.32 5.99
C GLY A 27 -17.44 9.53 6.09
N PRO A 28 -16.96 10.75 6.38
CA PRO A 28 -15.57 11.15 6.18
C PRO A 28 -14.56 10.41 7.07
N LYS A 29 -14.99 9.82 8.18
CA LYS A 29 -14.13 9.03 9.07
C LYS A 29 -13.68 7.71 8.43
N LEU A 30 -14.58 7.03 7.71
CA LEU A 30 -14.23 5.81 6.98
C LEU A 30 -13.23 6.11 5.87
N ILE A 31 -13.45 7.21 5.14
CA ILE A 31 -12.56 7.68 4.08
C ILE A 31 -11.17 7.97 4.64
N GLY A 32 -11.11 8.68 5.78
CA GLY A 32 -9.85 8.93 6.49
C GLY A 32 -9.13 7.65 6.90
N LEU A 33 -9.86 6.67 7.46
CA LEU A 33 -9.30 5.37 7.81
C LEU A 33 -8.74 4.62 6.58
N CYS A 34 -9.44 4.65 5.45
CA CYS A 34 -8.97 4.08 4.19
C CYS A 34 -7.66 4.71 3.71
N PHE A 35 -7.54 6.04 3.77
CA PHE A 35 -6.30 6.73 3.39
C PHE A 35 -5.14 6.39 4.33
N VAL A 36 -5.40 6.31 5.64
CA VAL A 36 -4.37 5.93 6.62
C VAL A 36 -3.87 4.51 6.36
N THR A 37 -4.79 3.57 6.11
CA THR A 37 -4.43 2.17 5.81
C THR A 37 -3.68 2.05 4.48
N LEU A 38 -4.10 2.76 3.44
CA LEU A 38 -3.37 2.84 2.16
C LEU A 38 -1.97 3.45 2.33
N GLY A 39 -1.86 4.57 3.04
CA GLY A 39 -0.58 5.24 3.30
C GLY A 39 0.39 4.35 4.05
N LEU A 40 -0.09 3.64 5.09
CA LEU A 40 0.71 2.68 5.84
C LEU A 40 1.18 1.52 4.95
N ALA A 41 0.30 0.96 4.12
CA ALA A 41 0.66 -0.11 3.19
C ALA A 41 1.75 0.34 2.20
N PHE A 42 1.62 1.54 1.63
CA PHE A 42 2.65 2.09 0.75
C PHE A 42 3.96 2.38 1.47
N ALA A 43 3.92 2.89 2.71
CA ALA A 43 5.13 3.11 3.50
C ALA A 43 5.87 1.81 3.81
N LEU A 44 5.13 0.73 4.13
CA LEU A 44 5.71 -0.59 4.34
C LEU A 44 6.30 -1.17 3.06
N LEU A 45 5.57 -1.08 1.93
CA LEU A 45 6.07 -1.52 0.64
C LEU A 45 7.32 -0.74 0.22
N TRP A 46 7.33 0.57 0.44
CA TRP A 46 8.49 1.42 0.19
C TRP A 46 9.69 0.97 1.04
N SER A 47 9.50 0.81 2.36
CA SER A 47 10.57 0.38 3.26
C SER A 47 11.13 -1.01 2.92
N MET A 48 10.31 -1.91 2.38
CA MET A 48 10.77 -3.23 1.91
C MET A 48 11.41 -3.18 0.53
N ALA A 49 11.03 -2.21 -0.31
CA ALA A 49 11.60 -1.99 -1.64
C ALA A 49 12.89 -1.16 -1.61
N GLU A 50 13.13 -0.42 -0.53
CA GLU A 50 14.32 0.40 -0.30
C GLU A 50 15.55 -0.50 -0.23
N GLY A 51 16.32 -0.54 -1.32
CA GLY A 51 17.49 -1.41 -1.50
C GLY A 51 17.32 -2.59 -2.46
N ILE A 52 16.09 -2.92 -2.90
CA ILE A 52 15.83 -3.96 -3.91
C ILE A 52 15.54 -3.33 -5.30
N VAL A 53 14.96 -2.12 -5.34
CA VAL A 53 14.54 -1.45 -6.58
C VAL A 53 15.54 -0.36 -6.98
N GLY A 54 16.81 -0.72 -7.07
CA GLY A 54 17.83 0.05 -7.78
C GLY A 54 18.49 -0.85 -8.82
N PRO A 55 18.98 -0.34 -9.96
CA PRO A 55 19.75 -1.18 -10.88
C PRO A 55 20.90 -1.80 -10.09
N GLU A 56 20.88 -3.13 -9.95
CA GLU A 56 22.05 -3.88 -9.52
C GLU A 56 23.07 -3.71 -10.63
N PHE A 57 23.93 -2.69 -10.48
CA PHE A 57 25.13 -2.55 -11.27
C PHE A 57 26.00 -3.76 -10.92
N HIS A 58 25.79 -4.84 -11.67
CA HIS A 58 26.76 -5.91 -11.75
C HIS A 58 28.02 -5.24 -12.27
N ASN A 59 28.98 -5.02 -11.38
CA ASN A 59 30.33 -4.67 -11.76
C ASN A 59 30.90 -5.89 -12.48
N ASN A 60 30.55 -6.03 -13.76
CA ASN A 60 31.17 -6.96 -14.67
C ASN A 60 32.57 -6.43 -14.95
N ASP A 61 33.48 -6.62 -13.99
CA ASP A 61 34.92 -6.49 -14.18
C ASP A 61 35.45 -7.70 -14.99
N ILE A 62 34.77 -7.98 -16.11
CA ILE A 62 35.13 -9.01 -17.08
C ILE A 62 35.26 -8.28 -18.42
N GLY A 63 36.35 -7.52 -18.56
CA GLY A 63 36.67 -6.79 -19.79
C GLY A 63 36.64 -5.28 -19.61
N HIS A 64 37.59 -4.77 -18.83
CA HIS A 64 37.85 -3.33 -18.73
C HIS A 64 38.41 -2.82 -20.08
N GLU A 65 37.53 -2.54 -21.03
CA GLU A 65 37.84 -1.65 -22.15
C GLU A 65 37.75 -0.23 -21.62
N THR A 66 38.91 0.40 -21.41
CA THR A 66 39.03 1.80 -21.00
C THR A 66 38.52 2.70 -22.11
N HIS A 67 37.25 3.11 -22.03
CA HIS A 67 36.79 4.29 -22.75
C HIS A 67 37.34 5.51 -22.02
N ASP A 68 38.55 5.92 -22.42
CA ASP A 68 39.16 7.18 -22.03
C ASP A 68 38.20 8.32 -22.37
N LEU A 69 37.76 9.00 -21.31
CA LEU A 69 37.04 10.26 -21.43
C LEU A 69 38.01 11.31 -21.98
N GLN A 70 37.93 11.54 -23.29
CA GLN A 70 38.65 12.58 -24.01
C GLN A 70 38.23 13.97 -23.51
N PHE A 71 38.84 14.43 -22.42
CA PHE A 71 38.77 15.81 -21.96
C PHE A 71 39.97 16.61 -22.49
N GLY A 72 39.72 17.33 -23.58
CA GLY A 72 40.30 18.65 -23.88
C GLY A 72 41.83 18.79 -23.93
N GLN A 73 42.39 18.75 -25.14
CA GLN A 73 43.58 19.53 -25.46
C GLN A 73 43.35 20.32 -26.75
N GLY A 74 43.16 21.63 -26.60
CA GLY A 74 42.94 22.58 -27.68
C GLY A 74 43.59 23.92 -27.37
N ARG A 75 44.92 23.98 -27.61
CA ARG A 75 45.84 25.14 -27.68
C ARG A 75 46.18 25.87 -26.38
#